data_AF-A0A7W7VIA2-F1
#
_entry.id   AF-A0A7W7VIA2-F1
#
_cell.length_a   1.000
_cell.length_b   1.000
_cell.length_c   1.000
_cell.angle_alpha   90.00
_cell.angle_beta   90.00
_cell.angle_gamma   90.00
#
_symmetry.space_group_name_H-M   'P 1'
#
loop_
_entity.id
_entity.type
_entity.pdbx_description
1 polymer ?
#
loop_
_entity_poly.entity_id
_entity_poly.type
_entity_poly.pdbx_seq_one_letter_code
_entity_poly.pdbx_strand_id
1 'polypeptide(L)'
;MSGRRIATRSGLAVAVLAAGLLLAPGTAAAAVPTNLPTSQYTLSANYGQFNAINTALVSTLGTASVHTVMTNANHDRTGLPSSFSIPGLETGFRFDSADNSDCRSYPQGITTSRDAVGTADSGNYDGHQLVVVSWYTDGACGGSTERSRLTIVDWDATYPNKYRKVLLVEPTGTATTPNFKDIPIHAGGVSWYGHYLYVADTGRGMRVFDMRKILKTNTGGTADQIGRQPNGAYYAHNYAYVLPQVGTITSNTTSGTSLRWSTISLDRVSRSMVVTEYTCQSCTNYPKRAPRAIRYPFGSGGTFAASTTASQALQLPWYNLNGVASHNGRWWFASSGQKQLYYWTPTAGSTTYGWVSGAESISYWEDDTNPDLLWTLQEGVGNRNVFAVTQATYDG
;
A
#
# COMPACT_ATOMS: atom_id res chain seq x y z
N MET A 1 -102.49 -1.18 -1.52
CA MET A 1 -101.55 -2.18 -2.06
C MET A 1 -100.16 -1.58 -2.12
N SER A 2 -99.18 -2.34 -1.62
CA SER A 2 -97.73 -2.13 -1.67
C SER A 2 -97.13 -0.91 -0.95
N GLY A 3 -96.68 -1.16 0.28
CA GLY A 3 -95.72 -0.31 0.98
C GLY A 3 -94.27 -0.72 0.66
N ARG A 4 -93.37 0.27 0.60
CA ARG A 4 -91.92 0.07 0.72
C ARG A 4 -91.39 1.05 1.76
N ARG A 5 -91.13 0.54 2.97
CA ARG A 5 -90.32 1.22 3.99
C ARG A 5 -88.87 0.81 3.80
N ILE A 6 -87.98 1.80 3.71
CA ILE A 6 -86.53 1.62 3.73
C ILE A 6 -86.14 1.38 5.19
N ALA A 7 -85.57 0.22 5.50
CA ALA A 7 -85.01 -0.11 6.80
C ALA A 7 -83.49 0.13 6.77
N THR A 8 -83.03 1.12 7.54
CA THR A 8 -81.63 1.33 7.90
C THR A 8 -81.16 0.21 8.83
N ARG A 9 -80.17 -0.59 8.40
CA ARG A 9 -79.46 -1.54 9.25
C ARG A 9 -78.22 -0.87 9.83
N SER A 10 -78.25 -0.60 11.13
CA SER A 10 -77.06 -0.31 11.94
C SER A 10 -76.49 -1.64 12.44
N GLY A 11 -75.36 -2.07 11.89
CA GLY A 11 -74.60 -3.21 12.38
C GLY A 11 -73.37 -2.74 13.13
N LEU A 12 -73.29 -3.04 14.44
CA LEU A 12 -72.12 -2.84 15.29
C LEU A 12 -70.91 -3.60 14.72
N ALA A 13 -69.81 -2.90 14.46
CA ALA A 13 -68.51 -3.51 14.23
C ALA A 13 -67.83 -3.77 15.58
N VAL A 14 -67.61 -5.04 15.91
CA VAL A 14 -66.75 -5.47 17.02
C VAL A 14 -65.31 -5.30 16.57
N ALA A 15 -64.60 -4.32 17.14
CA ALA A 15 -63.17 -4.13 16.91
C ALA A 15 -62.38 -5.13 17.78
N VAL A 16 -61.80 -6.13 17.12
CA VAL A 16 -60.78 -7.01 17.74
C VAL A 16 -59.45 -6.26 17.74
N LEU A 17 -59.01 -5.79 18.90
CA LEU A 17 -57.66 -5.27 19.10
C LEU A 17 -56.66 -6.43 19.09
N ALA A 18 -56.08 -6.70 17.92
CA ALA A 18 -54.85 -7.47 17.83
C ALA A 18 -53.67 -6.60 18.29
N ALA A 19 -53.23 -6.78 19.53
CA ALA A 19 -51.96 -6.24 20.01
C ALA A 19 -50.81 -6.97 19.32
N GLY A 20 -50.43 -6.50 18.13
CA GLY A 20 -49.21 -6.95 17.46
C GLY A 20 -47.99 -6.47 18.24
N LEU A 21 -47.22 -7.39 18.82
CA LEU A 21 -45.87 -7.09 19.27
C LEU A 21 -45.05 -6.69 18.03
N LEU A 22 -44.83 -5.40 17.86
CA LEU A 22 -43.79 -4.85 17.00
C LEU A 22 -42.44 -5.20 17.61
N LEU A 23 -41.88 -6.34 17.23
CA LEU A 23 -40.46 -6.61 17.44
C LEU A 23 -39.71 -5.58 16.61
N ALA A 24 -39.02 -4.66 17.28
CA ALA A 24 -38.07 -3.77 16.63
C ALA A 24 -37.07 -4.64 15.83
N PRO A 25 -36.72 -4.27 14.59
CA PRO A 25 -35.69 -4.99 13.86
C PRO A 25 -34.42 -4.96 14.70
N GLY A 26 -33.95 -6.14 15.12
CA GLY A 26 -32.67 -6.26 15.80
C GLY A 26 -31.60 -5.63 14.92
N THR A 27 -30.83 -4.68 15.45
CA THR A 27 -29.65 -4.16 14.78
C THR A 27 -28.74 -5.33 14.46
N ALA A 28 -28.59 -5.68 13.19
CA ALA A 28 -27.61 -6.68 12.77
C ALA A 28 -26.24 -6.23 13.29
N ALA A 29 -25.55 -7.10 14.03
CA ALA A 29 -24.21 -6.80 14.51
C ALA A 29 -23.30 -6.48 13.31
N ALA A 30 -22.46 -5.46 13.44
CA ALA A 30 -21.48 -5.13 12.40
C ALA A 30 -20.62 -6.36 12.10
N ALA A 31 -20.41 -6.66 10.82
CA ALA A 31 -19.52 -7.76 10.45
C ALA A 31 -18.10 -7.41 10.91
N VAL A 32 -17.49 -8.33 11.67
CA VAL A 32 -16.14 -8.18 12.23
C VAL A 32 -15.19 -9.24 11.68
N PRO A 33 -13.88 -8.93 11.60
CA PRO A 33 -12.84 -9.92 11.35
C PRO A 33 -12.92 -11.14 12.28
N THR A 34 -12.59 -12.31 11.75
CA THR A 34 -12.50 -13.57 12.50
C THR A 34 -11.11 -14.19 12.39
N ASN A 35 -10.68 -14.94 13.41
CA ASN A 35 -9.35 -15.54 13.43
C ASN A 35 -9.24 -16.73 12.46
N LEU A 36 -8.09 -16.82 11.79
CA LEU A 36 -7.67 -17.96 10.98
C LEU A 36 -6.46 -18.66 11.63
N PRO A 37 -6.21 -19.95 11.34
CA PRO A 37 -5.03 -20.65 11.87
C PRO A 37 -3.74 -20.04 11.30
N THR A 38 -2.91 -19.46 12.17
CA THR A 38 -1.66 -18.78 11.75
C THR A 38 -0.63 -19.73 11.14
N SER A 39 -0.61 -21.00 11.58
CA SER A 39 0.26 -22.05 11.04
C SER A 39 0.06 -22.32 9.55
N GLN A 40 -1.05 -21.85 8.96
CA GLN A 40 -1.31 -21.97 7.53
C GLN A 40 -0.61 -20.91 6.68
N TYR A 41 0.09 -19.95 7.29
CA TYR A 41 0.67 -18.79 6.61
C TYR A 41 2.14 -18.65 7.02
N THR A 42 3.05 -18.93 6.08
CA THR A 42 4.49 -18.82 6.34
C THR A 42 5.20 -18.05 5.23
N LEU A 43 6.35 -17.46 5.56
CA LEU A 43 7.26 -16.80 4.63
C LEU A 43 8.58 -17.56 4.56
N SER A 44 9.20 -17.57 3.37
CA SER A 44 10.58 -18.01 3.17
C SER A 44 11.42 -16.84 2.70
N ALA A 45 12.44 -16.45 3.48
CA ALA A 45 13.25 -15.28 3.20
C ALA A 45 14.61 -15.64 2.59
N ASN A 46 14.97 -14.98 1.49
CA ASN A 46 16.29 -15.05 0.89
C ASN A 46 16.78 -13.64 0.49
N TYR A 47 17.58 -13.03 1.38
CA TYR A 47 18.17 -11.71 1.16
C TYR A 47 19.45 -11.74 0.32
N GLY A 48 20.01 -12.92 0.06
CA GLY A 48 21.30 -13.10 -0.62
C GLY A 48 21.18 -13.51 -2.09
N GLN A 49 19.96 -13.63 -2.62
CA GLN A 49 19.68 -14.17 -3.95
C GLN A 49 20.53 -13.53 -5.06
N PHE A 50 20.79 -12.22 -4.97
CA PHE A 50 21.51 -11.47 -6.00
C PHE A 50 22.88 -10.92 -5.54
N ASN A 51 23.46 -11.44 -4.45
CA ASN A 51 24.66 -10.87 -3.84
C ASN A 51 25.84 -10.70 -4.83
N ALA A 52 26.19 -11.73 -5.59
CA ALA A 52 27.34 -11.68 -6.49
C ALA A 52 27.16 -10.64 -7.61
N ILE A 53 25.97 -10.59 -8.24
CA ILE A 53 25.67 -9.64 -9.32
C ILE A 53 25.56 -8.22 -8.76
N ASN A 54 24.91 -8.03 -7.60
CA ASN A 54 24.81 -6.71 -6.98
C ASN A 54 26.16 -6.15 -6.57
N THR A 55 27.08 -6.96 -6.04
CA THR A 55 28.45 -6.51 -5.76
C THR A 55 29.15 -6.04 -7.03
N ALA A 56 29.00 -6.77 -8.13
CA ALA A 56 29.57 -6.39 -9.41
C ALA A 56 28.92 -5.12 -10.00
N LEU A 57 27.59 -4.97 -9.90
CA LEU A 57 26.87 -3.75 -10.30
C LEU A 57 27.33 -2.53 -9.49
N VAL A 58 27.45 -2.66 -8.17
CA VAL A 58 27.95 -1.59 -7.29
C VAL A 58 29.38 -1.19 -7.67
N SER A 59 30.26 -2.16 -7.92
CA SER A 59 31.63 -1.90 -8.36
C SER A 59 31.67 -1.17 -9.71
N THR A 60 30.78 -1.54 -10.63
CA THR A 60 30.75 -1.00 -12.00
C THR A 60 30.15 0.41 -12.08
N LEU A 61 29.05 0.65 -11.36
CA LEU A 61 28.24 1.88 -11.48
C LEU A 61 28.44 2.86 -10.32
N GLY A 62 28.99 2.38 -9.21
CA GLY A 62 28.95 3.07 -7.94
C GLY A 62 27.53 3.21 -7.39
N THR A 63 27.44 3.74 -6.17
CA THR A 63 26.16 4.03 -5.52
C THR A 63 25.96 5.53 -5.33
N ALA A 64 24.72 5.91 -5.06
CA ALA A 64 24.33 7.20 -4.52
C ALA A 64 23.61 6.97 -3.19
N SER A 65 23.90 7.81 -2.20
CA SER A 65 23.12 7.82 -0.95
C SER A 65 21.73 8.44 -1.20
N VAL A 66 20.80 8.24 -0.27
CA VAL A 66 19.46 8.84 -0.38
C VAL A 66 19.54 10.36 -0.39
N HIS A 67 20.39 10.95 0.46
CA HIS A 67 20.69 12.38 0.47
C HIS A 67 21.16 12.89 -0.90
N THR A 68 22.06 12.14 -1.56
CA THR A 68 22.55 12.49 -2.90
C THR A 68 21.43 12.43 -3.94
N VAL A 69 20.56 11.43 -3.85
CA VAL A 69 19.39 11.30 -4.74
C VAL A 69 18.45 12.49 -4.57
N MET A 70 18.20 12.92 -3.33
CA MET A 70 17.30 14.03 -3.01
C MET A 70 17.88 15.40 -3.34
N THR A 71 19.19 15.60 -3.14
CA THR A 71 19.89 16.81 -3.64
C THR A 71 19.76 16.94 -5.17
N ASN A 72 19.64 15.82 -5.89
CA ASN A 72 19.42 15.77 -7.32
C ASN A 72 17.94 15.59 -7.72
N ALA A 73 16.99 15.86 -6.80
CA ALA A 73 15.57 15.85 -7.12
C ALA A 73 15.24 16.90 -8.18
N ASN A 74 14.47 16.48 -9.19
CA ASN A 74 14.28 17.25 -10.43
C ASN A 74 12.83 17.34 -10.89
N HIS A 75 11.89 16.89 -10.05
CA HIS A 75 10.47 17.11 -10.24
C HIS A 75 9.93 17.92 -9.08
N ASP A 76 8.96 18.79 -9.36
CA ASP A 76 8.31 19.61 -8.34
C ASP A 76 7.01 18.94 -7.90
N ARG A 77 6.72 18.93 -6.59
CA ARG A 77 5.38 18.62 -6.08
C ARG A 77 4.54 19.88 -5.99
N THR A 78 3.25 19.74 -6.20
CA THR A 78 2.28 20.82 -6.04
C THR A 78 1.47 20.62 -4.76
N GLY A 79 0.86 21.68 -4.24
CA GLY A 79 -0.06 21.56 -3.10
C GLY A 79 -1.31 20.75 -3.47
N LEU A 80 -1.99 20.22 -2.46
CA LEU A 80 -3.34 19.69 -2.66
C LEU A 80 -4.26 20.78 -3.20
N PRO A 81 -5.23 20.45 -4.07
CA PRO A 81 -6.18 21.43 -4.57
C PRO A 81 -7.08 21.84 -3.41
N SER A 82 -7.48 23.11 -3.37
CA SER A 82 -8.35 23.63 -2.29
C SER A 82 -9.71 22.92 -2.19
N SER A 83 -10.14 22.25 -3.27
CA SER A 83 -11.34 21.43 -3.32
C SER A 83 -11.18 20.04 -2.69
N PHE A 84 -9.95 19.59 -2.43
CA PHE A 84 -9.71 18.31 -1.77
C PHE A 84 -9.82 18.49 -0.25
N SER A 85 -10.85 17.90 0.33
CA SER A 85 -11.12 17.94 1.76
C SER A 85 -11.70 16.61 2.20
N ILE A 86 -11.18 16.09 3.29
CA ILE A 86 -11.63 14.87 3.96
C ILE A 86 -11.47 15.11 5.48
N PRO A 87 -12.31 14.53 6.35
CA PRO A 87 -12.13 14.68 7.80
C PRO A 87 -10.71 14.36 8.26
N GLY A 88 -10.19 15.17 9.17
CA GLY A 88 -8.85 14.99 9.72
C GLY A 88 -7.69 15.25 8.75
N LEU A 89 -7.92 15.81 7.54
CA LEU A 89 -6.84 16.17 6.62
C LEU A 89 -5.87 17.16 7.28
N GLU A 90 -4.62 16.75 7.47
CA GLU A 90 -3.56 17.58 8.05
C GLU A 90 -2.68 18.19 6.96
N THR A 91 -2.28 17.36 5.98
CA THR A 91 -1.31 17.77 4.97
C THR A 91 -1.29 16.85 3.76
N GLY A 92 -0.55 17.26 2.74
CA GLY A 92 -0.29 16.45 1.56
C GLY A 92 0.20 17.25 0.37
N PHE A 93 0.26 16.59 -0.77
CA PHE A 93 0.74 17.13 -2.03
C PHE A 93 0.16 16.37 -3.23
N ARG A 94 0.47 16.88 -4.42
CA ARG A 94 0.31 16.19 -5.69
C ARG A 94 1.63 16.11 -6.42
N PHE A 95 1.78 15.07 -7.23
CA PHE A 95 2.87 14.99 -8.19
C PHE A 95 2.77 16.13 -9.24
N ASP A 96 3.81 16.31 -10.03
CA ASP A 96 3.78 17.28 -11.13
C ASP A 96 2.65 16.96 -12.13
N SER A 97 2.33 17.91 -13.01
CA SER A 97 1.20 17.75 -13.93
C SER A 97 1.37 16.54 -14.85
N ALA A 98 2.60 16.22 -15.27
CA ALA A 98 2.86 15.10 -16.18
C ALA A 98 2.59 13.75 -15.47
N ASP A 99 3.14 13.56 -14.27
CA ASP A 99 2.89 12.37 -13.46
C ASP A 99 1.45 12.29 -12.97
N ASN A 100 0.76 13.41 -12.81
CA ASN A 100 -0.62 13.41 -12.38
C ASN A 100 -1.60 13.06 -13.52
N SER A 101 -1.30 13.43 -14.77
CA SER A 101 -2.16 13.16 -15.94
C SER A 101 -1.78 11.91 -16.74
N ASP A 102 -0.63 11.28 -16.47
CA ASP A 102 -0.15 10.14 -17.25
C ASP A 102 -1.05 8.90 -17.07
N CYS A 103 -1.73 8.48 -18.14
CA CYS A 103 -2.58 7.28 -18.16
C CYS A 103 -1.78 5.97 -18.05
N ARG A 104 -0.46 6.00 -18.12
CA ARG A 104 0.41 4.82 -18.07
C ARG A 104 0.99 4.59 -16.68
N SER A 105 1.26 5.63 -15.91
CA SER A 105 1.94 5.49 -14.62
C SER A 105 0.96 5.54 -13.46
N TYR A 106 0.86 4.50 -12.63
CA TYR A 106 -0.09 4.45 -11.52
C TYR A 106 0.64 4.31 -10.18
N PRO A 107 0.41 5.20 -9.21
CA PRO A 107 0.96 5.06 -7.87
C PRO A 107 0.13 4.04 -7.08
N GLN A 108 0.76 3.32 -6.16
CA GLN A 108 0.13 2.19 -5.47
C GLN A 108 0.53 2.13 -4.00
N GLY A 109 1.76 1.78 -3.67
CA GLY A 109 2.21 1.67 -2.29
C GLY A 109 2.65 3.02 -1.70
N ILE A 110 2.54 3.18 -0.39
CA ILE A 110 3.18 4.29 0.36
C ILE A 110 3.88 3.78 1.62
N THR A 111 5.04 4.36 1.92
CA THR A 111 5.76 4.22 3.19
C THR A 111 6.51 5.51 3.46
N THR A 112 7.05 5.67 4.66
CA THR A 112 7.77 6.89 5.04
C THR A 112 9.11 6.56 5.67
N SER A 113 10.00 7.56 5.80
CA SER A 113 11.27 7.37 6.50
C SER A 113 11.09 7.10 8.00
N ARG A 114 9.91 7.42 8.56
CA ARG A 114 9.52 7.02 9.92
C ARG A 114 9.33 5.49 10.01
N ASP A 115 8.77 4.86 8.98
CA ASP A 115 8.77 3.39 8.92
C ASP A 115 10.19 2.84 8.90
N ALA A 116 11.14 3.51 8.24
CA ALA A 116 12.51 3.05 8.11
C ALA A 116 13.25 3.06 9.45
N VAL A 117 13.45 4.26 9.99
CA VAL A 117 14.35 4.55 11.12
C VAL A 117 13.65 5.29 12.25
N GLY A 118 12.35 5.51 12.14
CA GLY A 118 11.54 6.24 13.10
C GLY A 118 11.80 5.87 14.55
N THR A 119 12.00 6.88 15.35
CA THR A 119 11.63 6.92 16.77
C THR A 119 10.41 7.82 16.86
N ALA A 120 9.74 7.83 18.00
CA ALA A 120 8.51 8.60 18.15
C ALA A 120 8.68 10.12 17.93
N ASP A 121 9.92 10.63 17.98
CA ASP A 121 10.24 12.06 17.74
C ASP A 121 11.10 12.34 16.49
N SER A 122 11.52 11.32 15.75
CA SER A 122 12.43 11.52 14.61
C SER A 122 12.39 10.35 13.64
N GLY A 123 12.32 10.64 12.34
CA GLY A 123 12.38 9.63 11.28
C GLY A 123 13.27 10.04 10.12
N ASN A 124 14.30 10.85 10.39
CA ASN A 124 15.20 11.33 9.35
C ASN A 124 16.07 10.18 8.83
N TYR A 125 15.92 9.85 7.56
CA TYR A 125 16.79 8.90 6.87
C TYR A 125 17.79 9.67 6.01
N ASP A 126 19.09 9.49 6.31
CA ASP A 126 20.18 10.17 5.58
C ASP A 126 19.97 11.70 5.53
N GLY A 127 19.46 12.28 6.62
CA GLY A 127 19.21 13.73 6.73
C GLY A 127 17.87 14.23 6.20
N HIS A 128 16.95 13.35 5.76
CA HIS A 128 15.65 13.75 5.20
C HIS A 128 14.46 13.05 5.88
N GLN A 129 13.35 13.77 6.08
CA GLN A 129 12.03 13.13 6.22
C GLN A 129 11.44 12.89 4.83
N LEU A 130 11.02 11.65 4.56
CA LEU A 130 10.66 11.23 3.21
C LEU A 130 9.34 10.50 3.19
N VAL A 131 8.58 10.74 2.12
CA VAL A 131 7.48 9.89 1.68
C VAL A 131 7.95 9.12 0.45
N VAL A 132 7.77 7.80 0.45
CA VAL A 132 8.15 6.92 -0.65
C VAL A 132 6.90 6.27 -1.21
N VAL A 133 6.69 6.45 -2.52
CA VAL A 133 5.54 5.91 -3.23
C VAL A 133 6.01 4.92 -4.29
N SER A 134 5.48 3.70 -4.30
CA SER A 134 5.70 2.76 -5.40
C SER A 134 4.74 3.01 -6.54
N TRP A 135 5.20 2.72 -7.75
CA TRP A 135 4.45 2.90 -8.98
C TRP A 135 4.65 1.71 -9.90
N TYR A 136 3.64 1.43 -10.72
CA TYR A 136 3.84 0.66 -11.93
C TYR A 136 3.58 1.51 -13.17
N THR A 137 4.29 1.22 -14.24
CA THR A 137 3.98 1.74 -15.58
C THR A 137 3.29 0.64 -16.36
N ASP A 138 2.15 0.99 -16.91
CA ASP A 138 1.38 0.21 -17.84
C ASP A 138 1.84 0.45 -19.29
N GLY A 139 1.51 -0.49 -20.16
CA GLY A 139 1.61 -0.34 -21.61
C GLY A 139 0.71 0.79 -22.13
N ALA A 140 0.23 0.68 -23.36
CA ALA A 140 -0.78 1.62 -23.86
C ALA A 140 -1.99 1.66 -22.90
N CYS A 141 -2.42 2.84 -22.44
CA CYS A 141 -3.38 3.10 -21.34
C CYS A 141 -4.38 1.94 -21.05
N GLY A 142 -4.03 0.96 -20.20
CA GLY A 142 -4.78 -0.28 -19.99
C GLY A 142 -4.13 -1.54 -20.57
N GLY A 143 -2.81 -1.55 -20.69
CA GLY A 143 -2.01 -2.63 -21.25
C GLY A 143 -1.53 -3.62 -20.19
N SER A 144 -0.40 -4.27 -20.47
CA SER A 144 0.32 -5.05 -19.46
C SER A 144 1.32 -4.14 -18.75
N THR A 145 1.51 -4.40 -17.45
CA THR A 145 2.59 -3.76 -16.68
C THR A 145 3.95 -3.97 -17.34
N GLU A 146 4.68 -2.90 -17.57
CA GLU A 146 5.99 -2.91 -18.21
C GLU A 146 7.14 -2.82 -17.20
N ARG A 147 6.97 -1.99 -16.16
CA ARG A 147 8.03 -1.74 -15.17
C ARG A 147 7.47 -1.16 -13.87
N SER A 148 8.27 -1.19 -12.80
CA SER A 148 7.93 -0.62 -11.50
C SER A 148 9.01 0.35 -11.05
N ARG A 149 8.62 1.37 -10.29
CA ARG A 149 9.54 2.40 -9.78
C ARG A 149 9.13 2.87 -8.40
N LEU A 150 10.02 3.64 -7.79
CA LEU A 150 9.74 4.44 -6.62
C LEU A 150 9.79 5.92 -7.00
N THR A 151 8.98 6.69 -6.31
CA THR A 151 9.15 8.14 -6.19
C THR A 151 9.48 8.44 -4.74
N ILE A 152 10.63 9.07 -4.50
CA ILE A 152 11.10 9.52 -3.19
C ILE A 152 10.82 11.02 -3.12
N VAL A 153 10.00 11.42 -2.16
CA VAL A 153 9.49 12.78 -2.01
C VAL A 153 10.07 13.38 -0.73
N ASP A 154 10.62 14.59 -0.85
CA ASP A 154 11.10 15.31 0.32
C ASP A 154 9.91 15.89 1.11
N TRP A 155 9.92 15.57 2.40
CA TRP A 155 8.93 16.00 3.38
C TRP A 155 9.59 16.68 4.60
N ASP A 156 10.87 17.07 4.49
CA ASP A 156 11.51 17.92 5.49
C ASP A 156 10.90 19.34 5.45
N ALA A 157 10.85 20.00 6.62
CA ALA A 157 10.38 21.38 6.75
C ALA A 157 11.27 22.39 5.99
N THR A 158 12.50 22.00 5.65
CA THR A 158 13.54 22.91 5.14
C THR A 158 13.96 22.64 3.69
N TYR A 159 13.46 21.58 3.04
CA TYR A 159 13.84 21.22 1.68
C TYR A 159 12.78 21.60 0.64
N PRO A 160 13.17 21.88 -0.61
CA PRO A 160 12.24 22.31 -1.65
C PRO A 160 11.18 21.24 -1.94
N ASN A 161 10.01 21.69 -2.36
CA ASN A 161 8.87 20.87 -2.78
C ASN A 161 9.23 20.00 -4.00
N LYS A 162 10.04 18.97 -3.81
CA LYS A 162 10.61 18.15 -4.89
C LYS A 162 10.55 16.66 -4.61
N TYR A 163 10.65 15.90 -5.69
CA TYR A 163 10.80 14.46 -5.65
C TYR A 163 11.74 13.94 -6.74
N ARG A 164 12.17 12.70 -6.55
CA ARG A 164 13.05 11.98 -7.47
C ARG A 164 12.52 10.58 -7.72
N LYS A 165 12.59 10.14 -8.97
CA LYS A 165 12.20 8.80 -9.39
C LYS A 165 13.41 7.87 -9.40
N VAL A 166 13.20 6.63 -8.97
CA VAL A 166 14.20 5.56 -8.95
C VAL A 166 13.57 4.29 -9.54
N LEU A 167 14.13 3.75 -10.61
CA LEU A 167 13.59 2.55 -11.26
C LEU A 167 13.91 1.29 -10.43
N LEU A 168 12.94 0.41 -10.22
CA LEU A 168 13.18 -0.89 -9.59
C LEU A 168 13.64 -1.89 -10.65
N VAL A 169 14.78 -2.56 -10.42
CA VAL A 169 15.37 -3.46 -11.42
C VAL A 169 15.74 -4.82 -10.84
N GLU A 170 15.65 -5.85 -11.67
CA GLU A 170 16.09 -7.21 -11.35
C GLU A 170 17.51 -7.43 -11.87
N PRO A 171 18.49 -7.77 -11.00
CA PRO A 171 19.84 -8.09 -11.45
C PRO A 171 19.86 -9.31 -12.38
N THR A 172 20.64 -9.23 -13.45
CA THR A 172 20.83 -10.30 -14.45
C THR A 172 22.30 -10.39 -14.89
N GLY A 173 22.62 -11.32 -15.79
CA GLY A 173 23.99 -11.52 -16.26
C GLY A 173 24.84 -12.27 -15.23
N THR A 174 26.13 -11.92 -15.15
CA THR A 174 27.13 -12.58 -14.29
C THR A 174 27.92 -11.55 -13.49
N ALA A 175 28.73 -11.99 -12.52
CA ALA A 175 29.63 -11.07 -11.81
C ALA A 175 30.68 -10.40 -12.72
N THR A 176 31.04 -11.03 -13.85
CA THR A 176 32.00 -10.48 -14.83
C THR A 176 31.34 -9.53 -15.82
N THR A 177 30.06 -9.76 -16.12
CA THR A 177 29.26 -8.94 -17.03
C THR A 177 27.91 -8.65 -16.38
N PRO A 178 27.89 -7.83 -15.31
CA PRO A 178 26.67 -7.61 -14.54
C PRO A 178 25.68 -6.81 -15.36
N ASN A 179 24.39 -7.11 -15.22
CA ASN A 179 23.33 -6.41 -15.93
C ASN A 179 22.07 -6.31 -15.06
N PHE A 180 21.05 -5.62 -15.56
CA PHE A 180 19.72 -5.57 -14.94
C PHE A 180 18.63 -5.39 -16.00
N LYS A 181 17.41 -5.72 -15.64
CA LYS A 181 16.20 -5.57 -16.47
C LYS A 181 15.04 -5.04 -15.63
N ASP A 182 13.95 -4.68 -16.30
CA ASP A 182 12.73 -4.22 -15.63
C ASP A 182 12.15 -5.27 -14.69
N ILE A 183 11.48 -4.76 -13.66
CA ILE A 183 10.55 -5.52 -12.83
C ILE A 183 9.13 -5.10 -13.24
N PRO A 184 8.37 -5.93 -13.97
CA PRO A 184 7.01 -5.61 -14.40
C PRO A 184 5.99 -6.10 -13.37
N ILE A 185 5.94 -5.47 -12.19
CA ILE A 185 4.95 -5.83 -11.15
C ILE A 185 4.02 -4.66 -10.82
N HIS A 186 2.85 -4.99 -10.26
CA HIS A 186 1.90 -4.00 -9.80
C HIS A 186 2.46 -3.10 -8.68
N ALA A 187 3.36 -3.64 -7.84
CA ALA A 187 3.96 -2.94 -6.71
C ALA A 187 2.91 -2.34 -5.75
N GLY A 188 1.83 -3.09 -5.50
CA GLY A 188 0.62 -2.67 -4.77
C GLY A 188 0.83 -2.21 -3.33
N GLY A 189 1.96 -2.53 -2.72
CA GLY A 189 2.36 -2.05 -1.40
C GLY A 189 3.86 -1.93 -1.29
N VAL A 190 4.32 -0.95 -0.52
CA VAL A 190 5.72 -0.73 -0.21
C VAL A 190 5.84 -0.47 1.29
N SER A 191 6.88 -1.01 1.91
CA SER A 191 7.17 -0.76 3.32
C SER A 191 8.67 -0.70 3.54
N TRP A 192 9.13 0.31 4.27
CA TRP A 192 10.54 0.55 4.54
C TRP A 192 10.86 0.20 5.99
N TYR A 193 11.81 -0.69 6.24
CA TYR A 193 12.28 -0.97 7.61
C TYR A 193 13.80 -1.10 7.66
N GLY A 194 14.43 -0.26 8.50
CA GLY A 194 15.88 -0.07 8.51
C GLY A 194 16.38 0.41 7.15
N HIS A 195 17.24 -0.38 6.51
CA HIS A 195 17.73 -0.08 5.16
C HIS A 195 17.03 -0.89 4.06
N TYR A 196 16.12 -1.80 4.42
CA TYR A 196 15.40 -2.61 3.44
C TYR A 196 14.07 -1.97 3.07
N LEU A 197 13.81 -1.98 1.78
CA LEU A 197 12.50 -1.66 1.22
C LEU A 197 11.87 -2.95 0.70
N TYR A 198 10.68 -3.25 1.19
CA TYR A 198 9.86 -4.39 0.79
C TYR A 198 8.80 -3.90 -0.18
N VAL A 199 8.64 -4.59 -1.31
CA VAL A 199 7.62 -4.26 -2.32
C VAL A 199 6.78 -5.50 -2.59
N ALA A 200 5.47 -5.38 -2.46
CA ALA A 200 4.54 -6.47 -2.68
C ALA A 200 4.56 -6.93 -4.16
N ASP A 201 4.72 -8.24 -4.37
CA ASP A 201 4.58 -8.92 -5.65
C ASP A 201 3.34 -9.83 -5.54
N THR A 202 2.23 -9.37 -6.12
CA THR A 202 0.84 -9.78 -5.83
C THR A 202 0.60 -11.27 -5.65
N GLY A 203 1.27 -12.12 -6.44
CA GLY A 203 1.09 -13.57 -6.41
C GLY A 203 2.22 -14.35 -5.72
N ARG A 204 3.26 -13.68 -5.22
CA ARG A 204 4.52 -14.31 -4.80
C ARG A 204 4.93 -13.98 -3.37
N GLY A 205 4.57 -12.81 -2.86
CA GLY A 205 5.02 -12.30 -1.57
C GLY A 205 5.64 -10.92 -1.73
N MET A 206 6.93 -10.78 -1.45
CA MET A 206 7.63 -9.49 -1.55
C MET A 206 8.98 -9.62 -2.27
N ARG A 207 9.33 -8.56 -3.00
CA ARG A 207 10.71 -8.29 -3.45
C ARG A 207 11.39 -7.40 -2.42
N VAL A 208 12.68 -7.61 -2.21
CA VAL A 208 13.49 -6.86 -1.24
C VAL A 208 14.53 -6.04 -1.97
N PHE A 209 14.65 -4.77 -1.58
CA PHE A 209 15.64 -3.82 -2.08
C PHE A 209 16.41 -3.21 -0.90
N ASP A 210 17.64 -2.77 -1.13
CA ASP A 210 18.48 -2.14 -0.09
C ASP A 210 18.74 -0.67 -0.47
N MET A 211 18.21 0.27 0.32
CA MET A 211 18.27 1.71 0.05
C MET A 211 19.69 2.27 0.03
N ARG A 212 20.70 1.51 0.50
CA ARG A 212 22.12 1.87 0.41
C ARG A 212 22.75 1.51 -0.94
N LYS A 213 22.02 0.79 -1.80
CA LYS A 213 22.49 0.27 -3.09
C LYS A 213 21.80 0.92 -4.28
N ILE A 214 21.40 2.19 -4.17
CA ILE A 214 20.90 2.96 -5.32
C ILE A 214 22.06 3.18 -6.28
N LEU A 215 21.98 2.61 -7.48
CA LEU A 215 23.02 2.67 -8.51
C LEU A 215 22.82 3.87 -9.42
N LYS A 216 23.92 4.43 -9.92
CA LYS A 216 23.91 5.53 -10.90
C LYS A 216 23.91 4.98 -12.32
N THR A 217 23.02 5.49 -13.15
CA THR A 217 22.94 5.14 -14.59
C THR A 217 23.21 6.36 -15.45
N ASN A 218 23.63 6.12 -16.69
CA ASN A 218 23.82 7.18 -17.66
C ASN A 218 22.46 7.64 -18.20
N THR A 219 22.26 8.96 -18.32
CA THR A 219 21.01 9.56 -18.81
C THR A 219 21.05 9.96 -20.29
N GLY A 220 22.15 9.70 -20.99
CA GLY A 220 22.33 9.98 -22.42
C GLY A 220 21.77 8.90 -23.35
N GLY A 221 21.03 7.91 -22.83
CA GLY A 221 20.36 6.87 -23.62
C GLY A 221 18.99 7.30 -24.14
N THR A 222 18.18 6.32 -24.54
CA THR A 222 16.77 6.52 -24.90
C THR A 222 15.82 5.89 -23.89
N ALA A 223 14.52 6.23 -24.01
CA ALA A 223 13.45 5.66 -23.19
C ALA A 223 13.23 4.16 -23.41
N ASP A 224 13.84 3.55 -24.43
CA ASP A 224 13.70 2.12 -24.76
C ASP A 224 14.90 1.29 -24.27
N GLN A 225 15.98 1.94 -23.85
CA GLN A 225 17.21 1.26 -23.45
C GLN A 225 17.26 0.97 -21.95
N ILE A 226 17.59 -0.27 -21.62
CA ILE A 226 17.82 -0.72 -20.24
C ILE A 226 19.05 -1.61 -20.15
N GLY A 227 19.75 -1.53 -19.02
CA GLY A 227 20.89 -2.37 -18.72
C GLY A 227 22.13 -1.99 -19.53
N ARG A 228 23.08 -2.93 -19.54
CA ARG A 228 24.37 -2.82 -20.23
C ARG A 228 24.18 -2.83 -21.74
N GLN A 229 24.73 -1.83 -22.41
CA GLN A 229 24.73 -1.68 -23.86
C GLN A 229 26.01 -2.26 -24.49
N PRO A 230 26.03 -2.48 -25.83
CA PRO A 230 27.23 -2.96 -26.53
C PRO A 230 28.46 -2.07 -26.34
N ASN A 231 28.27 -0.76 -26.20
CA ASN A 231 29.35 0.21 -25.94
C ASN A 231 29.81 0.25 -24.47
N GLY A 232 29.26 -0.59 -23.60
CA GLY A 232 29.60 -0.66 -22.16
C GLY A 232 28.85 0.32 -21.27
N ALA A 233 28.07 1.26 -21.81
CA ALA A 233 27.23 2.14 -21.01
C ALA A 233 26.05 1.39 -20.38
N TYR A 234 25.54 1.90 -19.26
CA TYR A 234 24.32 1.39 -18.62
C TYR A 234 23.23 2.44 -18.66
N TYR A 235 22.10 2.07 -19.25
CA TYR A 235 20.91 2.92 -19.36
C TYR A 235 19.74 2.32 -18.57
N ALA A 236 18.75 3.15 -18.27
CA ALA A 236 17.58 2.74 -17.52
C ALA A 236 16.37 3.61 -17.89
N HIS A 237 15.96 3.60 -19.16
CA HIS A 237 14.83 4.40 -19.65
C HIS A 237 14.93 5.90 -19.30
N ASN A 238 16.13 6.48 -19.41
CA ASN A 238 16.48 7.85 -18.99
C ASN A 238 16.41 8.14 -17.47
N TYR A 239 16.20 7.13 -16.62
CA TYR A 239 16.39 7.27 -15.18
C TYR A 239 17.88 7.41 -14.90
N ALA A 240 18.26 8.30 -13.98
CA ALA A 240 19.64 8.42 -13.51
C ALA A 240 19.95 7.46 -12.36
N TYR A 241 18.91 6.85 -11.77
CA TYR A 241 19.02 5.99 -10.61
C TYR A 241 18.18 4.73 -10.79
N VAL A 242 18.79 3.59 -10.46
CA VAL A 242 18.09 2.31 -10.33
C VAL A 242 18.33 1.72 -8.96
N LEU A 243 17.34 1.00 -8.43
CA LEU A 243 17.43 0.27 -7.18
C LEU A 243 17.31 -1.23 -7.48
N PRO A 244 18.43 -1.97 -7.43
CA PRO A 244 18.43 -3.39 -7.75
C PRO A 244 17.83 -4.21 -6.61
N GLN A 245 17.05 -5.23 -6.98
CA GLN A 245 16.56 -6.22 -6.05
C GLN A 245 17.74 -6.97 -5.40
N VAL A 246 17.69 -7.14 -4.09
CA VAL A 246 18.70 -7.92 -3.33
C VAL A 246 18.20 -9.32 -2.98
N GLY A 247 16.88 -9.49 -2.80
CA GLY A 247 16.30 -10.73 -2.33
C GLY A 247 14.80 -10.86 -2.56
N THR A 248 14.25 -11.96 -2.06
CA THR A 248 12.83 -12.30 -2.11
C THR A 248 12.33 -12.77 -0.75
N ILE A 249 11.07 -12.48 -0.46
CA ILE A 249 10.31 -13.08 0.64
C ILE A 249 9.12 -13.80 0.02
N THR A 250 9.17 -15.13 -0.04
CA THR A 250 8.15 -15.94 -0.70
C THR A 250 7.03 -16.29 0.26
N SER A 251 5.79 -16.07 -0.14
CA SER A 251 4.59 -16.43 0.62
C SER A 251 4.22 -17.89 0.38
N ASN A 252 3.95 -18.62 1.46
CA ASN A 252 3.46 -20.00 1.42
C ASN A 252 2.16 -20.13 2.21
N THR A 253 1.22 -20.89 1.68
CA THR A 253 -0.08 -21.14 2.33
C THR A 253 -0.44 -22.61 2.28
N THR A 254 -0.90 -23.18 3.40
CA THR A 254 -1.52 -24.51 3.45
C THR A 254 -3.05 -24.45 3.58
N SER A 255 -3.63 -23.24 3.56
CA SER A 255 -5.09 -22.97 3.59
C SER A 255 -5.81 -23.29 2.27
N GLY A 256 -5.14 -23.94 1.32
CA GLY A 256 -5.71 -24.32 0.01
C GLY A 256 -5.71 -23.22 -1.06
N THR A 257 -5.50 -21.95 -0.70
CA THR A 257 -5.36 -20.86 -1.68
C THR A 257 -4.26 -19.87 -1.32
N SER A 258 -3.43 -19.53 -2.32
CA SER A 258 -2.38 -18.52 -2.20
C SER A 258 -2.93 -17.15 -1.83
N LEU A 259 -2.11 -16.37 -1.10
CA LEU A 259 -2.42 -14.97 -0.81
C LEU A 259 -2.36 -14.10 -2.08
N ARG A 260 -3.27 -13.13 -2.22
CA ARG A 260 -3.19 -12.04 -3.21
C ARG A 260 -2.73 -10.76 -2.56
N TRP A 261 -1.42 -10.59 -2.44
CA TRP A 261 -0.80 -9.44 -1.75
C TRP A 261 -1.20 -8.13 -2.43
N SER A 262 -2.17 -7.42 -1.85
CA SER A 262 -2.65 -6.14 -2.35
C SER A 262 -1.68 -5.05 -1.94
N THR A 263 -1.55 -4.87 -0.63
CA THR A 263 -0.70 -3.87 0.00
C THR A 263 -0.05 -4.47 1.25
N ILE A 264 1.00 -3.80 1.71
CA ILE A 264 1.72 -4.10 2.95
C ILE A 264 1.97 -2.80 3.72
N SER A 265 2.09 -2.89 5.04
CA SER A 265 2.53 -1.79 5.91
C SER A 265 3.37 -2.33 7.07
N LEU A 266 4.25 -1.50 7.59
CA LEU A 266 4.95 -1.76 8.84
C LEU A 266 3.99 -1.48 10.01
N ASP A 267 3.96 -2.37 10.99
CA ASP A 267 3.58 -2.05 12.37
C ASP A 267 4.88 -2.04 13.17
N ARG A 268 5.37 -0.83 13.45
CA ARG A 268 6.71 -0.64 13.99
C ARG A 268 6.81 -1.06 15.45
N VAL A 269 5.78 -0.80 16.26
CA VAL A 269 5.74 -1.15 17.69
C VAL A 269 5.86 -2.67 17.87
N SER A 270 5.09 -3.44 17.08
CA SER A 270 5.15 -4.90 17.11
C SER A 270 6.30 -5.50 16.29
N ARG A 271 7.09 -4.68 15.57
CA ARG A 271 8.13 -5.09 14.63
C ARG A 271 7.62 -6.16 13.68
N SER A 272 6.52 -5.87 13.00
CA SER A 272 5.90 -6.82 12.09
C SER A 272 5.42 -6.16 10.81
N MET A 273 5.36 -6.94 9.74
CA MET A 273 4.71 -6.55 8.50
C MET A 273 3.27 -7.02 8.54
N VAL A 274 2.35 -6.13 8.19
CA VAL A 274 0.96 -6.49 7.94
C VAL A 274 0.68 -6.49 6.44
N VAL A 275 -0.14 -7.44 6.00
CA VAL A 275 -0.58 -7.58 4.61
C VAL A 275 -2.10 -7.72 4.58
N THR A 276 -2.74 -7.18 3.55
CA THR A 276 -4.12 -7.52 3.21
C THR A 276 -4.25 -7.97 1.76
N GLU A 277 -5.30 -8.74 1.47
CA GLU A 277 -5.58 -9.23 0.13
C GLU A 277 -6.54 -8.34 -0.66
N TYR A 278 -6.34 -8.32 -1.98
CA TYR A 278 -7.34 -7.79 -2.90
C TYR A 278 -8.21 -8.95 -3.38
N THR A 279 -9.44 -8.97 -2.91
CA THR A 279 -10.50 -9.87 -3.38
C THR A 279 -11.77 -9.06 -3.62
N CYS A 280 -12.69 -9.65 -4.36
CA CYS A 280 -13.94 -9.00 -4.76
C CYS A 280 -15.11 -9.97 -4.55
N GLN A 281 -16.34 -9.47 -4.46
CA GLN A 281 -17.51 -10.34 -4.52
C GLN A 281 -17.81 -10.74 -5.97
N SER A 282 -17.64 -9.81 -6.92
CA SER A 282 -17.86 -10.03 -8.34
C SER A 282 -16.81 -9.30 -9.17
N CYS A 283 -15.87 -10.05 -9.74
CA CYS A 283 -14.90 -9.56 -10.72
C CYS A 283 -14.27 -10.71 -11.52
N THR A 284 -13.59 -10.38 -12.63
CA THR A 284 -13.06 -11.38 -13.57
C THR A 284 -11.68 -11.90 -13.19
N ASN A 285 -10.81 -11.02 -12.66
CA ASN A 285 -9.36 -11.29 -12.57
C ASN A 285 -8.84 -11.52 -11.15
N TYR A 286 -9.70 -11.47 -10.14
CA TYR A 286 -9.29 -11.62 -8.73
C TYR A 286 -10.12 -12.69 -8.02
N PRO A 287 -9.59 -13.30 -6.95
CA PRO A 287 -10.33 -14.32 -6.20
C PRO A 287 -11.66 -13.78 -5.65
N LYS A 288 -12.69 -14.61 -5.77
CA LYS A 288 -14.04 -14.34 -5.25
C LYS A 288 -14.25 -14.98 -3.89
N ARG A 289 -13.57 -14.46 -2.87
CA ARG A 289 -13.66 -14.94 -1.48
C ARG A 289 -13.37 -13.82 -0.50
N ALA A 290 -13.76 -14.01 0.76
CA ALA A 290 -13.38 -13.09 1.84
C ALA A 290 -11.84 -12.89 1.81
N PRO A 291 -11.36 -11.63 1.83
CA PRO A 291 -9.93 -11.37 1.89
C PRO A 291 -9.41 -11.69 3.29
N ARG A 292 -8.09 -11.83 3.38
CA ARG A 292 -7.39 -12.13 4.60
C ARG A 292 -6.42 -11.01 4.93
N ALA A 293 -6.24 -10.73 6.22
CA ALA A 293 -5.14 -9.91 6.72
C ALA A 293 -4.20 -10.76 7.56
N ILE A 294 -2.91 -10.71 7.27
CA ILE A 294 -1.90 -11.53 7.92
C ILE A 294 -0.82 -10.62 8.51
N ARG A 295 -0.32 -10.98 9.69
CA ARG A 295 0.80 -10.33 10.35
C ARG A 295 1.98 -11.27 10.41
N TYR A 296 3.12 -10.83 9.91
CA TYR A 296 4.38 -11.58 9.95
C TYR A 296 5.41 -10.82 10.81
N PRO A 297 5.89 -11.41 11.91
CA PRO A 297 6.89 -10.77 12.75
C PRO A 297 8.26 -10.75 12.05
N PHE A 298 9.01 -9.67 12.26
CA PHE A 298 10.44 -9.65 11.97
C PHE A 298 11.21 -10.41 13.05
N GLY A 299 12.38 -10.95 12.71
CA GLY A 299 13.35 -11.42 13.68
C GLY A 299 14.00 -10.26 14.46
N SER A 300 14.78 -10.58 15.48
CA SER A 300 15.46 -9.59 16.34
C SER A 300 16.37 -8.63 15.58
N GLY A 301 16.93 -9.05 14.44
CA GLY A 301 17.77 -8.22 13.57
C GLY A 301 17.01 -7.26 12.63
N GLY A 302 15.68 -7.17 12.74
CA GLY A 302 14.88 -6.29 11.88
C GLY A 302 14.66 -6.83 10.46
N THR A 303 14.86 -8.13 10.25
CA THR A 303 14.60 -8.83 8.99
C THR A 303 13.82 -10.11 9.24
N PHE A 304 13.07 -10.59 8.26
CA PHE A 304 12.45 -11.91 8.33
C PHE A 304 13.50 -13.01 8.51
N ALA A 305 13.20 -13.99 9.36
CA ALA A 305 13.99 -15.21 9.45
C ALA A 305 13.80 -16.04 8.16
N ALA A 306 14.72 -16.98 7.92
CA ALA A 306 14.69 -17.86 6.73
C ALA A 306 13.33 -18.56 6.56
N SER A 307 12.69 -18.93 7.68
CA SER A 307 11.27 -19.31 7.74
C SER A 307 10.58 -18.46 8.82
N THR A 308 9.44 -17.87 8.48
CA THR A 308 8.65 -17.05 9.42
C THR A 308 7.20 -17.50 9.37
N THR A 309 6.62 -17.89 10.51
CA THR A 309 5.18 -18.16 10.64
C THR A 309 4.45 -16.87 11.02
N ALA A 310 3.23 -16.68 10.50
CA ALA A 310 2.39 -15.56 10.90
C ALA A 310 2.15 -15.55 12.42
N SER A 311 2.10 -14.36 13.01
CA SER A 311 1.69 -14.17 14.40
C SER A 311 0.19 -13.87 14.54
N GLN A 312 -0.45 -13.42 13.46
CA GLN A 312 -1.88 -13.18 13.39
C GLN A 312 -2.39 -13.43 11.98
N ALA A 313 -3.57 -14.01 11.86
CA ALA A 313 -4.26 -14.21 10.59
C ALA A 313 -5.75 -13.98 10.79
N LEU A 314 -6.34 -13.12 9.97
CA LEU A 314 -7.72 -12.69 10.05
C LEU A 314 -8.43 -12.95 8.72
N GLN A 315 -9.68 -13.43 8.77
CA GLN A 315 -10.61 -13.35 7.65
C GLN A 315 -11.43 -12.06 7.78
N LEU A 316 -11.47 -11.27 6.71
CA LEU A 316 -12.12 -9.96 6.71
C LEU A 316 -13.50 -10.02 6.03
N PRO A 317 -14.47 -9.22 6.51
CA PRO A 317 -15.80 -9.12 5.88
C PRO A 317 -15.87 -8.09 4.74
N TRP A 318 -14.78 -7.33 4.53
CA TRP A 318 -14.72 -6.22 3.56
C TRP A 318 -13.95 -6.62 2.31
N TYR A 319 -14.22 -5.98 1.17
CA TYR A 319 -13.65 -6.34 -0.13
C TYR A 319 -12.97 -5.13 -0.79
N ASN A 320 -12.25 -5.37 -1.89
CA ASN A 320 -11.50 -4.36 -2.64
C ASN A 320 -10.50 -3.59 -1.77
N LEU A 321 -9.79 -4.31 -0.89
CA LEU A 321 -8.88 -3.71 0.08
C LEU A 321 -7.52 -3.40 -0.56
N ASN A 322 -7.21 -2.11 -0.64
CA ASN A 322 -6.00 -1.55 -1.24
C ASN A 322 -5.13 -0.84 -0.21
N GLY A 323 -5.67 -0.52 0.97
CA GLY A 323 -4.92 0.02 2.10
C GLY A 323 -4.95 -0.89 3.31
N VAL A 324 -3.83 -0.98 4.03
CA VAL A 324 -3.76 -1.63 5.34
C VAL A 324 -2.74 -0.90 6.20
N ALA A 325 -3.09 -0.64 7.45
CA ALA A 325 -2.14 -0.25 8.49
C ALA A 325 -2.52 -0.93 9.80
N SER A 326 -1.54 -1.08 10.69
CA SER A 326 -1.80 -1.51 12.05
C SER A 326 -0.82 -0.89 13.02
N HIS A 327 -1.30 -0.62 14.24
CA HIS A 327 -0.52 -0.05 15.31
C HIS A 327 -1.19 -0.37 16.65
N ASN A 328 -0.46 -0.96 17.62
CA ASN A 328 -0.97 -1.30 18.96
C ASN A 328 -2.28 -2.11 18.96
N GLY A 329 -2.39 -3.08 18.06
CA GLY A 329 -3.57 -3.95 17.95
C GLY A 329 -4.78 -3.31 17.25
N ARG A 330 -4.67 -2.04 16.85
CA ARG A 330 -5.61 -1.34 15.97
C ARG A 330 -5.31 -1.64 14.52
N TRP A 331 -6.35 -1.74 13.69
CA TRP A 331 -6.24 -2.01 12.27
C TRP A 331 -7.05 -1.01 11.46
N TRP A 332 -6.49 -0.58 10.33
CA TRP A 332 -7.17 0.23 9.33
C TRP A 332 -7.10 -0.50 7.99
N PHE A 333 -8.23 -0.58 7.29
CA PHE A 333 -8.33 -1.16 5.96
C PHE A 333 -9.03 -0.19 5.01
N ALA A 334 -8.34 0.28 3.98
CA ALA A 334 -8.97 1.14 2.97
C ALA A 334 -9.48 0.32 1.80
N SER A 335 -10.75 0.53 1.45
CA SER A 335 -11.37 -0.04 0.26
C SER A 335 -11.52 1.02 -0.83
N SER A 336 -10.77 0.85 -1.92
CA SER A 336 -10.76 1.77 -3.05
C SER A 336 -12.12 1.84 -3.75
N GLY A 337 -12.74 0.68 -3.97
CA GLY A 337 -14.02 0.53 -4.67
C GLY A 337 -15.23 0.91 -3.83
N GLN A 338 -15.21 0.61 -2.53
CA GLN A 338 -16.31 0.96 -1.63
C GLN A 338 -16.21 2.39 -1.10
N LYS A 339 -15.06 3.06 -1.27
CA LYS A 339 -14.80 4.41 -0.74
C LYS A 339 -15.00 4.46 0.77
N GLN A 340 -14.47 3.45 1.44
CA GLN A 340 -14.62 3.24 2.88
C GLN A 340 -13.28 2.95 3.53
N LEU A 341 -13.09 3.47 4.74
CA LEU A 341 -12.02 3.09 5.65
C LEU A 341 -12.64 2.32 6.81
N TYR A 342 -12.18 1.10 7.03
CA TYR A 342 -12.62 0.26 8.14
C TYR A 342 -11.58 0.30 9.24
N TYR A 343 -11.99 0.78 10.41
CA TYR A 343 -11.23 0.66 11.64
C TYR A 343 -11.68 -0.59 12.39
N TRP A 344 -10.75 -1.29 13.03
CA TRP A 344 -11.08 -2.44 13.87
C TRP A 344 -10.09 -2.66 15.01
N THR A 345 -10.63 -3.03 16.17
CA THR A 345 -9.88 -3.67 17.25
C THR A 345 -10.57 -4.95 17.72
N PRO A 346 -9.83 -5.94 18.26
CA PRO A 346 -10.44 -7.14 18.82
C PRO A 346 -11.46 -6.89 19.94
N THR A 347 -11.29 -5.80 20.70
CA THR A 347 -12.10 -5.50 21.90
C THR A 347 -13.29 -4.60 21.61
N ALA A 348 -13.16 -3.64 20.69
CA ALA A 348 -14.20 -2.66 20.39
C ALA A 348 -15.04 -3.01 19.14
N GLY A 349 -14.60 -3.95 18.32
CA GLY A 349 -15.26 -4.27 17.05
C GLY A 349 -14.83 -3.30 15.94
N SER A 350 -15.71 -3.06 14.97
CA SER A 350 -15.40 -2.27 13.77
C SER A 350 -16.21 -0.98 13.65
N THR A 351 -15.56 0.07 13.16
CA THR A 351 -16.18 1.34 12.75
C THR A 351 -15.87 1.59 11.27
N THR A 352 -16.84 2.11 10.52
CA THR A 352 -16.67 2.42 9.09
C THR A 352 -16.78 3.91 8.86
N TYR A 353 -15.84 4.46 8.10
CA TYR A 353 -15.80 5.87 7.72
C TYR A 353 -15.89 6.02 6.21
N GLY A 354 -16.44 7.13 5.75
CA GLY A 354 -16.33 7.54 4.35
C GLY A 354 -14.87 7.84 4.00
N TRP A 355 -14.45 7.44 2.80
CA TRP A 355 -13.06 7.54 2.36
C TRP A 355 -12.96 7.97 0.89
N VAL A 356 -11.74 8.22 0.43
CA VAL A 356 -11.50 8.64 -0.95
C VAL A 356 -11.68 7.49 -1.94
N SER A 357 -12.04 7.83 -3.18
CA SER A 357 -12.06 6.87 -4.29
C SER A 357 -10.65 6.56 -4.77
N GLY A 358 -10.40 5.31 -5.14
CA GLY A 358 -9.07 4.88 -5.63
C GLY A 358 -7.99 5.02 -4.56
N ALA A 359 -8.36 4.86 -3.28
CA ALA A 359 -7.42 4.90 -2.16
C ALA A 359 -6.44 3.73 -2.25
N GLU A 360 -5.16 4.02 -2.19
CA GLU A 360 -4.10 3.03 -2.22
C GLU A 360 -3.18 3.16 -1.01
N SER A 361 -2.89 2.01 -0.40
CA SER A 361 -1.94 1.81 0.70
C SER A 361 -2.15 2.72 1.92
N ILE A 362 -1.54 2.36 3.06
CA ILE A 362 -1.54 3.20 4.26
C ILE A 362 -0.18 2.99 4.94
N SER A 363 0.46 4.07 5.36
CA SER A 363 1.63 4.06 6.25
C SER A 363 1.27 4.79 7.54
N TYR A 364 1.61 4.18 8.67
CA TYR A 364 1.37 4.76 9.99
C TYR A 364 2.55 5.64 10.37
N TRP A 365 2.28 6.89 10.72
CA TRP A 365 3.28 7.85 11.13
C TRP A 365 3.04 8.20 12.59
N GLU A 366 3.82 7.57 13.46
CA GLU A 366 3.80 7.83 14.91
C GLU A 366 4.55 9.13 15.23
N ASP A 367 3.97 9.95 16.11
CA ASP A 367 4.57 11.18 16.63
C ASP A 367 4.20 11.37 18.12
N ASP A 368 5.21 11.58 18.98
CA ASP A 368 4.99 11.78 20.42
C ASP A 368 4.52 13.22 20.77
N THR A 369 4.75 14.17 19.86
CA THR A 369 4.49 15.60 20.09
C THR A 369 3.32 16.17 19.30
N ASN A 370 3.04 15.57 18.14
CA ASN A 370 1.95 15.91 17.23
C ASN A 370 0.99 14.72 17.11
N PRO A 371 -0.18 14.90 16.49
CA PRO A 371 -1.06 13.77 16.23
C PRO A 371 -0.39 12.71 15.35
N ASP A 372 -0.60 11.44 15.69
CA ASP A 372 -0.31 10.33 14.79
C ASP A 372 -1.07 10.51 13.46
N LEU A 373 -0.41 10.16 12.35
CA LEU A 373 -0.98 10.32 11.02
C LEU A 373 -1.11 8.98 10.29
N LEU A 374 -2.14 8.90 9.44
CA LEU A 374 -2.28 7.86 8.42
C LEU A 374 -1.96 8.48 7.06
N TRP A 375 -0.81 8.12 6.49
CA TRP A 375 -0.41 8.51 5.14
C TRP A 375 -0.98 7.57 4.11
N THR A 376 -1.58 8.11 3.06
CA THR A 376 -2.19 7.35 1.96
C THR A 376 -2.11 8.14 0.66
N LEU A 377 -2.64 7.58 -0.43
CA LEU A 377 -2.71 8.24 -1.72
C LEU A 377 -3.92 7.80 -2.55
N GLN A 378 -4.10 8.44 -3.70
CA GLN A 378 -5.08 8.06 -4.72
C GLN A 378 -4.41 7.66 -6.04
N GLU A 379 -4.87 6.59 -6.68
CA GLU A 379 -4.33 6.11 -7.96
C GLU A 379 -4.85 6.86 -9.20
N GLY A 380 -6.07 7.42 -9.09
CA GLY A 380 -6.84 7.88 -10.24
C GLY A 380 -6.15 8.99 -11.04
N VAL A 381 -6.09 8.82 -12.37
CA VAL A 381 -5.56 9.83 -13.30
C VAL A 381 -6.23 11.18 -13.03
N GLY A 382 -5.44 12.24 -12.93
CA GLY A 382 -5.93 13.58 -12.64
C GLY A 382 -6.35 13.80 -11.18
N ASN A 383 -6.20 12.81 -10.29
CA ASN A 383 -6.54 12.87 -8.86
C ASN A 383 -5.49 12.19 -7.98
N ARG A 384 -4.20 12.20 -8.37
CA ARG A 384 -3.10 11.54 -7.66
C ARG A 384 -2.62 12.36 -6.46
N ASN A 385 -3.51 12.51 -5.49
CA ASN A 385 -3.22 13.14 -4.21
C ASN A 385 -2.45 12.16 -3.33
N VAL A 386 -1.43 12.65 -2.63
CA VAL A 386 -0.77 11.98 -1.51
C VAL A 386 -1.03 12.82 -0.27
N PHE A 387 -1.58 12.22 0.77
CA PHE A 387 -2.07 13.00 1.91
C PHE A 387 -1.98 12.22 3.21
N ALA A 388 -2.03 12.97 4.30
CA ALA A 388 -2.05 12.45 5.65
C ALA A 388 -3.29 12.96 6.38
N VAL A 389 -3.92 12.07 7.13
CA VAL A 389 -5.00 12.43 8.05
C VAL A 389 -4.60 12.16 9.49
N THR A 390 -5.10 12.95 10.43
CA THR A 390 -5.01 12.68 11.87
C THR A 390 -5.69 11.34 12.17
N GLN A 391 -4.91 10.41 12.70
CA GLN A 391 -5.31 9.04 13.00
C GLN A 391 -6.52 8.99 13.94
N ALA A 392 -6.56 9.87 14.96
CA ALA A 392 -7.64 9.94 15.95
C ALA A 392 -9.01 10.33 15.37
N THR A 393 -9.07 10.74 14.10
CA THR A 393 -10.35 10.93 13.39
C THR A 393 -10.98 9.59 13.00
N TYR A 394 -10.20 8.50 13.02
CA TYR A 394 -10.51 7.22 12.39
C TYR A 394 -10.28 6.00 13.31
N ASP A 395 -10.44 6.12 14.64
CA ASP A 395 -10.10 5.06 15.60
C ASP A 395 -11.15 4.65 16.63
N GLY A 396 -12.42 4.77 16.24
CA GLY A 396 -13.55 4.25 17.00
C GLY A 396 -14.42 5.35 17.55
#